data_AF-A0A9P7VAP4-F1
#
_entry.id   AF-A0A9P7VAP4-F1
#
_cell.length_a   1.000
_cell.length_b   1.000
_cell.length_c   1.000
_cell.angle_alpha   90.00
_cell.angle_beta   90.00
_cell.angle_gamma   90.00
#
_symmetry.space_group_name_H-M   'P 1'
#
loop_
_entity.id
_entity.type
_entity.pdbx_description
1 polymer ?
#
loop_
_entity_poly.entity_id
_entity_poly.type
_entity_poly.pdbx_seq_one_letter_code
_entity_poly.pdbx_strand_id
1 'polypeptide(L)'
;MDTVRTFDAFPKINSQHSVRSTRGGLSTILTTFMGLLIFWVEVGGYIGGYIDHQFTLDNSIKQDIAINIDMMIAMPCEFLHTNVLDITDDRFLAGELLNFEGTNFFVPSTFNIDSEKEVVNVELNQVFAENMRAEYQVQGSRLNEGAPACHIFGSIPVNHVNGDFHITAKGYGYQDRNHVDLQSLNFSHVIAEFSYGEFFPFMNNPLDFTGRITNDHLQSYKYYTKIVPTHYEKLGLEVDTHQYALTEQHVTYKAREGIPGIFFKYDFEPIKLIIKEQRMSFIQFVARIGTILAGIMIVAGYFYRLYDRLLTILFGKRYASKDDEKKQGGILDSKQY
;
A
#
# COMPACT_ATOMS: atom_id res chain seq x y z
N MET A 1 -32.40 48.78 9.48
CA MET A 1 -32.44 47.39 8.96
C MET A 1 -33.90 46.98 8.75
N ASP A 2 -34.64 47.69 7.89
CA ASP A 2 -36.10 47.50 7.72
C ASP A 2 -36.54 47.33 6.25
N THR A 3 -35.62 46.99 5.36
CA THR A 3 -35.88 46.93 3.91
C THR A 3 -35.92 45.51 3.33
N VAL A 4 -36.05 44.47 4.16
CA VAL A 4 -36.20 43.06 3.71
C VAL A 4 -37.53 42.45 4.18
N ARG A 5 -38.58 43.28 4.34
CA ARG A 5 -39.93 42.81 4.71
C ARG A 5 -40.93 42.75 3.55
N THR A 6 -40.52 43.07 2.32
CA THR A 6 -41.42 43.26 1.17
C THR A 6 -41.37 42.17 0.10
N PHE A 7 -40.67 41.06 0.33
CA PHE A 7 -40.66 39.89 -0.58
C PHE A 7 -41.33 38.64 0.05
N ASP A 8 -42.42 38.84 0.80
CA ASP A 8 -43.27 37.73 1.26
C ASP A 8 -44.45 37.60 0.27
N ALA A 9 -44.24 36.85 -0.81
CA ALA A 9 -45.17 36.71 -1.94
C ALA A 9 -46.37 35.76 -1.64
N PHE A 10 -46.56 35.35 -0.39
CA PHE A 10 -47.64 34.45 0.01
C PHE A 10 -48.40 34.96 1.23
N PRO A 11 -49.75 34.97 1.20
CA PRO A 11 -50.55 35.34 2.36
C PRO A 11 -50.32 34.32 3.49
N LYS A 12 -49.96 34.83 4.68
CA LYS A 12 -49.78 33.98 5.87
C LYS A 12 -51.12 33.35 6.25
N ILE A 13 -51.16 32.02 6.26
CA ILE A 13 -52.31 31.23 6.72
C ILE A 13 -52.62 31.53 8.20
N ASN A 14 -53.92 31.65 8.52
CA ASN A 14 -54.38 31.89 9.89
C ASN A 14 -53.87 30.78 10.82
N SER A 15 -53.41 31.16 12.01
CA SER A 15 -52.83 30.26 13.03
C SER A 15 -53.77 29.13 13.46
N GLN A 16 -55.08 29.29 13.25
CA GLN A 16 -56.11 28.27 13.50
C GLN A 16 -56.09 27.12 12.47
N HIS A 17 -55.43 27.30 11.33
CA HIS A 17 -55.32 26.29 10.26
C HIS A 17 -53.90 25.71 10.13
N SER A 18 -52.95 26.14 10.95
CA SER A 18 -51.59 25.58 11.00
C SER A 18 -51.46 24.61 12.17
N VAL A 19 -51.35 23.30 11.89
CA VAL A 19 -51.03 22.31 12.92
C VAL A 19 -49.53 22.36 13.20
N ARG A 20 -49.13 22.80 14.40
CA ARG A 20 -47.73 22.95 14.78
C ARG A 20 -47.28 21.78 15.65
N SER A 21 -46.60 20.79 15.06
CA SER A 21 -45.99 19.69 15.81
C SER A 21 -44.56 20.04 16.23
N THR A 22 -44.30 20.09 17.54
CA THR A 22 -42.95 20.29 18.11
C THR A 22 -42.04 19.09 17.83
N ARG A 23 -42.62 17.87 17.82
CA ARG A 23 -41.95 16.60 17.53
C ARG A 23 -41.55 16.46 16.06
N GLY A 24 -42.42 16.88 15.15
CA GLY A 24 -42.12 16.91 13.71
C GLY A 24 -40.93 17.81 13.40
N GLY A 25 -40.86 18.98 14.02
CA GLY A 25 -39.75 19.94 13.84
C GLY A 25 -38.38 19.37 14.25
N LEU A 26 -38.30 18.67 15.38
CA LEU A 26 -37.05 18.06 15.84
C LEU A 26 -36.58 16.92 14.91
N SER A 27 -37.51 16.12 14.40
CA SER A 27 -37.22 15.06 13.42
C SER A 27 -36.70 15.65 12.10
N THR A 28 -37.27 16.76 11.62
CA THR A 28 -36.80 17.43 10.41
C THR A 28 -35.39 18.01 10.60
N ILE A 29 -35.11 18.68 11.73
CA ILE A 29 -33.77 19.23 12.02
C ILE A 29 -32.72 18.12 12.03
N LEU A 30 -33.00 17.00 12.70
CA LEU A 30 -32.09 15.85 12.76
C LEU A 30 -31.84 15.25 11.37
N THR A 31 -32.90 15.11 10.56
CA THR A 31 -32.80 14.56 9.20
C THR A 31 -32.00 15.47 8.28
N THR A 32 -32.20 16.79 8.35
CA THR A 32 -31.42 17.77 7.59
C THR A 32 -29.96 17.80 8.01
N PHE A 33 -29.66 17.72 9.32
CA PHE A 33 -28.29 17.65 9.81
C PHE A 33 -27.56 16.40 9.30
N MET A 34 -28.21 15.23 9.39
CA MET A 34 -27.67 13.97 8.85
C MET A 34 -27.45 14.05 7.34
N GLY A 35 -28.39 14.66 6.60
CA GLY A 35 -28.27 14.88 5.15
C GLY A 35 -27.08 15.77 4.78
N LEU A 36 -26.84 16.84 5.51
CA LEU A 36 -25.68 17.72 5.30
C LEU A 36 -24.36 16.99 5.59
N LEU A 37 -24.32 16.16 6.63
CA LEU A 37 -23.13 15.36 6.97
C LEU A 37 -22.80 14.38 5.84
N ILE A 38 -23.79 13.61 5.37
CA ILE A 38 -23.57 12.65 4.29
C ILE A 38 -23.19 13.37 2.99
N PHE A 39 -23.84 14.50 2.69
CA PHE A 39 -23.47 15.33 1.54
C PHE A 39 -22.01 15.79 1.61
N TRP A 40 -21.55 16.24 2.77
CA TRP A 40 -20.15 16.63 2.98
C TRP A 40 -19.18 15.48 2.72
N VAL A 41 -19.50 14.27 3.22
CA VAL A 41 -18.69 13.06 2.98
C VAL A 41 -18.65 12.69 1.50
N GLU A 42 -19.77 12.75 0.79
CA GLU A 42 -19.82 12.44 -0.65
C GLU A 42 -19.08 13.47 -1.50
N VAL A 43 -19.16 14.76 -1.16
CA VAL A 43 -18.37 15.80 -1.82
C VAL A 43 -16.87 15.56 -1.59
N GLY A 44 -16.49 15.19 -0.37
CA GLY A 44 -15.12 14.80 -0.05
C GLY A 44 -14.65 13.60 -0.89
N GLY A 45 -15.46 12.54 -0.98
CA GLY A 45 -15.16 11.36 -1.79
C GLY A 45 -15.10 11.65 -3.29
N TYR A 46 -15.95 12.55 -3.79
CA TYR A 46 -15.91 13.00 -5.19
C TYR A 46 -14.61 13.74 -5.54
N ILE A 47 -14.13 14.59 -4.64
CA ILE A 47 -12.88 15.34 -4.84
C ILE A 47 -11.65 14.43 -4.64
N GLY A 48 -11.69 13.54 -3.65
CA GLY A 48 -10.56 12.69 -3.24
C GLY A 48 -10.24 11.55 -4.21
N GLY A 49 -11.23 11.05 -4.98
CA GLY A 49 -11.04 9.86 -5.82
C GLY A 49 -10.81 8.59 -5.00
N TYR A 50 -10.60 7.47 -5.69
CA TYR A 50 -10.19 6.22 -5.05
C TYR A 50 -9.14 5.51 -5.90
N ILE A 51 -8.29 4.72 -5.24
CA ILE A 51 -7.27 3.90 -5.90
C ILE A 51 -7.90 2.55 -6.23
N ASP A 52 -7.90 2.21 -7.52
CA ASP A 52 -8.40 0.92 -8.02
C ASP A 52 -7.22 0.01 -8.33
N HIS A 53 -7.28 -1.22 -7.80
CA HIS A 53 -6.26 -2.25 -7.99
C HIS A 53 -6.84 -3.36 -8.88
N GLN A 54 -6.30 -3.50 -10.08
CA GLN A 54 -6.76 -4.51 -11.03
C GLN A 54 -5.63 -5.47 -11.36
N PHE A 55 -5.91 -6.77 -11.33
CA PHE A 55 -4.99 -7.81 -11.80
C PHE A 55 -5.38 -8.20 -13.22
N THR A 56 -4.42 -8.15 -14.13
CA THR A 56 -4.58 -8.60 -15.51
C THR A 56 -3.47 -9.58 -15.88
N LEU A 57 -3.59 -10.23 -17.03
CA LEU A 57 -2.50 -11.06 -17.57
C LEU A 57 -1.40 -10.16 -18.13
N ASP A 58 -0.15 -10.47 -17.81
CA ASP A 58 0.96 -9.81 -18.46
C ASP A 58 1.20 -10.40 -19.85
N ASN A 59 0.84 -9.63 -20.88
CA ASN A 59 1.08 -9.98 -22.28
C ASN A 59 2.28 -9.23 -22.87
N SER A 60 3.05 -8.51 -22.03
CA SER A 60 4.19 -7.74 -22.50
C SER A 60 5.35 -8.66 -22.91
N ILE A 61 5.98 -8.34 -24.04
CA ILE A 61 7.10 -9.12 -24.56
C ILE A 61 8.37 -8.67 -23.85
N LYS A 62 8.84 -9.52 -22.93
CA LYS A 62 10.21 -9.69 -22.40
C LYS A 62 11.14 -8.48 -22.58
N GLN A 63 11.06 -7.55 -21.65
CA GLN A 63 12.13 -6.60 -21.40
C GLN A 63 13.10 -7.21 -20.39
N ASP A 64 14.41 -7.03 -20.61
CA ASP A 64 15.41 -7.33 -19.59
C ASP A 64 15.18 -6.41 -18.39
N ILE A 65 15.34 -6.95 -17.19
CA ILE A 65 15.06 -6.24 -15.94
C ILE A 65 16.36 -6.09 -15.18
N ALA A 66 16.60 -4.92 -14.61
CA ALA A 66 17.76 -4.70 -13.77
C ALA A 66 17.44 -5.10 -12.32
N ILE A 67 18.28 -5.92 -11.69
CA ILE A 67 18.28 -6.10 -10.23
C ILE A 67 19.15 -5.01 -9.64
N ASN A 68 18.58 -4.10 -8.87
CA ASN A 68 19.35 -3.09 -8.13
C ASN A 68 19.61 -3.61 -6.72
N ILE A 69 20.85 -3.48 -6.28
CA ILE A 69 21.28 -3.96 -4.99
C ILE A 69 22.17 -2.93 -4.32
N ASP A 70 21.98 -2.76 -3.02
CA ASP A 70 22.87 -2.09 -2.08
C ASP A 70 22.86 -2.90 -0.78
N MET A 71 23.97 -3.56 -0.48
CA MET A 71 24.08 -4.40 0.72
C MET A 71 25.50 -4.43 1.28
N MET A 72 25.62 -4.75 2.57
CA MET A 72 26.88 -4.98 3.26
C MET A 72 26.95 -6.41 3.81
N ILE A 73 28.07 -7.09 3.59
CA ILE A 73 28.32 -8.46 4.06
C ILE A 73 29.52 -8.45 5.00
N ALA A 74 29.44 -9.19 6.12
CA ALA A 74 30.49 -9.33 7.13
C ALA A 74 31.67 -10.22 6.68
N MET A 75 32.14 -10.04 5.44
CA MET A 75 33.28 -10.77 4.86
C MET A 75 34.07 -9.83 3.94
N PRO A 76 35.40 -10.00 3.79
CA PRO A 76 36.19 -9.23 2.84
C PRO A 76 35.73 -9.42 1.39
N CYS A 77 35.78 -8.35 0.59
CA CYS A 77 35.35 -8.39 -0.81
C CYS A 77 36.17 -9.40 -1.64
N GLU A 78 37.45 -9.59 -1.30
CA GLU A 78 38.33 -10.53 -1.99
C GLU A 78 37.89 -12.00 -1.83
N PHE A 79 37.10 -12.32 -0.80
CA PHE A 79 36.61 -13.68 -0.53
C PHE A 79 35.24 -13.97 -1.13
N LEU A 80 34.55 -12.93 -1.64
CA LEU A 80 33.21 -13.06 -2.18
C LEU A 80 33.24 -13.27 -3.69
N HIS A 81 32.25 -13.99 -4.17
CA HIS A 81 32.01 -14.28 -5.57
C HIS A 81 30.52 -14.13 -5.86
N THR A 82 30.18 -13.30 -6.83
CA THR A 82 28.80 -12.97 -7.20
C THR A 82 28.51 -13.44 -8.62
N ASN A 83 27.47 -14.24 -8.79
CA ASN A 83 27.04 -14.73 -10.10
C ASN A 83 25.53 -14.75 -10.21
N VAL A 84 25.04 -14.62 -11.43
CA VAL A 84 23.66 -14.94 -11.78
C VAL A 84 23.66 -16.21 -12.61
N LEU A 85 22.79 -17.14 -12.25
CA LEU A 85 22.45 -18.30 -13.05
C LEU A 85 20.98 -18.20 -13.42
N ASP A 86 20.64 -18.37 -14.69
CA ASP A 86 19.25 -18.46 -15.12
C ASP A 86 18.85 -19.91 -15.45
N ILE A 87 17.56 -20.15 -15.74
CA ILE A 87 17.07 -21.48 -16.16
C ILE A 87 17.72 -21.99 -17.45
N THR A 88 18.38 -21.14 -18.23
CA THR A 88 19.10 -21.56 -19.44
C THR A 88 20.51 -22.07 -19.14
N ASP A 89 20.88 -22.09 -17.85
CA ASP A 89 22.21 -22.47 -17.34
C ASP A 89 23.32 -21.56 -17.89
N ASP A 90 22.96 -20.34 -18.33
CA ASP A 90 23.93 -19.32 -18.66
C ASP A 90 24.41 -18.64 -17.37
N ARG A 91 25.73 -18.51 -17.26
CA ARG A 91 26.38 -17.92 -16.09
C ARG A 91 26.81 -16.51 -16.42
N PHE A 92 26.15 -15.57 -15.79
CA PHE A 92 26.51 -14.16 -15.89
C PHE A 92 27.36 -13.72 -14.69
N LEU A 93 28.56 -13.21 -14.96
CA LEU A 93 29.53 -12.73 -13.97
C LEU A 93 29.12 -11.35 -13.42
N ALA A 94 28.14 -11.34 -12.52
CA ALA A 94 27.64 -10.10 -11.90
C ALA A 94 28.74 -9.28 -11.20
N GLY A 95 29.81 -9.93 -10.74
CA GLY A 95 30.95 -9.26 -10.09
C GLY A 95 31.78 -8.34 -10.97
N GLU A 96 31.54 -8.29 -12.28
CA GLU A 96 32.16 -7.31 -13.20
C GLU A 96 31.36 -5.99 -13.28
N LEU A 97 30.05 -6.04 -13.04
CA LEU A 97 29.18 -4.87 -13.09
C LEU A 97 29.00 -4.20 -11.73
N LEU A 98 28.94 -5.02 -10.67
CA LEU A 98 28.78 -4.54 -9.31
C LEU A 98 30.05 -3.85 -8.80
N ASN A 99 29.86 -2.85 -7.95
CA ASN A 99 30.93 -2.21 -7.20
C ASN A 99 31.15 -2.94 -5.88
N PHE A 100 32.42 -3.02 -5.46
CA PHE A 100 32.84 -3.65 -4.22
C PHE A 100 33.70 -2.65 -3.43
N GLU A 101 33.19 -2.19 -2.30
CA GLU A 101 33.91 -1.31 -1.38
C GLU A 101 34.11 -1.99 -0.03
N GLY A 102 35.37 -2.18 0.36
CA GLY A 102 35.70 -2.73 1.66
C GLY A 102 35.53 -1.71 2.77
N THR A 103 34.79 -2.10 3.81
CA THR A 103 34.45 -1.26 4.96
C THR A 103 34.38 -2.10 6.25
N ASN A 104 33.99 -1.47 7.36
CA ASN A 104 33.69 -2.18 8.61
C ASN A 104 32.24 -2.61 8.64
N PHE A 105 31.96 -3.81 9.15
CA PHE A 105 30.58 -4.27 9.30
C PHE A 105 29.89 -3.46 10.40
N PHE A 106 28.80 -2.78 10.04
CA PHE A 106 27.92 -2.12 11.00
C PHE A 106 26.47 -2.33 10.59
N VAL A 107 25.60 -2.39 11.60
CA VAL A 107 24.16 -2.50 11.38
C VAL A 107 23.53 -1.17 11.80
N PRO A 108 22.97 -0.38 10.87
CA PRO A 108 22.34 0.89 11.23
C PRO A 108 21.09 0.66 12.08
N SER A 109 20.80 1.56 13.01
CA SER A 109 19.65 1.40 13.94
C SER A 109 18.28 1.43 13.25
N THR A 110 18.21 1.89 12.00
CA THR A 110 16.98 1.91 11.19
C THR A 110 16.60 0.53 10.64
N PHE A 111 17.52 -0.45 10.70
CA PHE A 111 17.34 -1.74 10.04
C PHE A 111 16.64 -2.73 10.95
N ASN A 112 15.76 -3.54 10.35
CA ASN A 112 15.10 -4.64 11.04
C ASN A 112 15.98 -5.88 11.03
N ILE A 113 16.44 -6.29 12.21
CA ILE A 113 17.31 -7.45 12.42
C ILE A 113 16.46 -8.65 12.80
N ASP A 114 16.59 -9.74 12.04
CA ASP A 114 15.95 -11.04 12.29
C ASP A 114 14.41 -11.05 12.41
N SER A 115 13.75 -9.91 12.20
CA SER A 115 12.30 -9.77 12.11
C SER A 115 11.84 -9.65 10.65
N GLU A 116 10.63 -10.15 10.37
CA GLU A 116 9.92 -9.85 9.13
C GLU A 116 9.47 -8.38 9.16
N LYS A 117 9.78 -7.64 8.08
CA LYS A 117 9.30 -6.26 7.89
C LYS A 117 7.82 -6.32 7.55
N GLU A 118 6.98 -5.66 8.35
CA GLU A 118 5.57 -5.46 7.99
C GLU A 118 5.50 -4.53 6.78
N VAL A 119 4.97 -5.01 5.65
CA VAL A 119 4.79 -4.22 4.43
C VAL A 119 3.63 -3.25 4.66
N VAL A 120 3.95 -2.04 5.10
CA VAL A 120 2.96 -0.97 5.26
C VAL A 120 2.73 -0.31 3.89
N ASN A 121 1.47 -0.23 3.47
CA ASN A 121 1.06 0.60 2.34
C ASN A 121 1.19 2.06 2.75
N VAL A 122 2.24 2.75 2.28
CA VAL A 122 2.47 4.16 2.63
C VAL A 122 1.50 5.03 1.83
N GLU A 123 0.59 5.72 2.53
CA GLU A 123 -0.26 6.74 1.91
C GLU A 123 0.57 7.96 1.48
N LEU A 124 0.12 8.61 0.40
CA LEU A 124 0.74 9.67 -0.43
C LEU A 124 1.50 10.81 0.30
N ASN A 125 1.32 10.99 1.61
CA ASN A 125 1.70 12.22 2.29
C ASN A 125 3.04 12.17 3.05
N GLN A 126 3.85 11.12 2.92
CA GLN A 126 5.05 10.98 3.75
C GLN A 126 6.39 10.63 3.08
N VAL A 127 6.47 10.57 1.74
CA VAL A 127 7.75 10.25 1.08
C VAL A 127 8.15 11.35 0.10
N PHE A 128 8.65 12.44 0.66
CA PHE A 128 9.63 13.29 -0.03
C PHE A 128 10.86 13.39 0.88
N ALA A 129 11.76 12.43 0.72
CA ALA A 129 13.13 12.57 1.20
C ALA A 129 14.08 11.82 0.24
N GLU A 130 14.98 12.61 -0.33
CA GLU A 130 16.27 12.23 -0.93
C GLU A 130 16.27 11.49 -2.28
N ASN A 131 16.00 12.27 -3.34
CA ASN A 131 16.53 11.97 -4.66
C ASN A 131 18.02 12.35 -4.72
N MET A 132 18.91 11.41 -4.42
CA MET A 132 20.27 11.38 -4.97
C MET A 132 20.68 9.94 -5.25
N ARG A 133 20.42 9.45 -6.47
CA ARG A 133 21.01 8.19 -7.00
C ARG A 133 22.00 8.48 -8.12
N ALA A 134 22.88 9.45 -7.91
CA ALA A 134 23.97 9.75 -8.83
C ALA A 134 25.15 8.75 -8.75
N GLU A 135 25.13 7.80 -7.80
CA GLU A 135 26.27 6.93 -7.47
C GLU A 135 26.33 5.60 -8.24
N TYR A 136 25.41 5.31 -9.17
CA TYR A 136 25.43 4.04 -9.93
C TYR A 136 26.23 4.12 -11.26
N GLN A 137 26.89 5.24 -11.56
CA GLN A 137 27.53 5.46 -12.87
C GLN A 137 28.95 4.89 -13.03
N VAL A 138 29.66 4.58 -11.94
CA VAL A 138 30.95 3.87 -12.04
C VAL A 138 30.66 2.38 -11.89
N GLN A 139 30.88 1.61 -12.96
CA GLN A 139 30.69 0.15 -12.95
C GLN A 139 32.01 -0.56 -12.58
N GLY A 140 31.92 -1.62 -11.78
CA GLY A 140 33.06 -2.51 -11.49
C GLY A 140 34.18 -1.89 -10.64
N SER A 141 33.91 -0.83 -9.88
CA SER A 141 34.87 -0.23 -8.95
C SER A 141 35.19 -1.19 -7.80
N ARG A 142 36.48 -1.31 -7.46
CA ARG A 142 36.99 -2.15 -6.36
C ARG A 142 37.88 -1.32 -5.46
N LEU A 143 37.43 -1.10 -4.22
CA LEU A 143 38.12 -0.27 -3.23
C LEU A 143 38.32 -1.06 -1.94
N ASN A 144 39.51 -0.96 -1.32
CA ASN A 144 39.80 -1.51 0.02
C ASN A 144 39.40 -2.98 0.25
N GLU A 145 39.59 -3.88 -0.73
CA GLU A 145 39.04 -5.26 -0.70
C GLU A 145 39.38 -6.11 0.54
N GLY A 146 40.49 -5.81 1.25
CA GLY A 146 40.92 -6.52 2.46
C GLY A 146 40.27 -6.05 3.78
N ALA A 147 39.31 -5.13 3.72
CA ALA A 147 38.53 -4.73 4.89
C ALA A 147 37.66 -5.90 5.43
N PRO A 148 37.27 -5.90 6.72
CA PRO A 148 36.54 -7.02 7.31
C PRO A 148 35.12 -7.22 6.77
N ALA A 149 34.55 -6.21 6.11
CA ALA A 149 33.25 -6.27 5.47
C ALA A 149 33.30 -5.73 4.04
N CYS A 150 32.32 -6.12 3.24
CA CYS A 150 32.20 -5.71 1.86
C CYS A 150 30.84 -5.05 1.63
N HIS A 151 30.88 -3.81 1.17
CA HIS A 151 29.73 -3.08 0.64
C HIS A 151 29.64 -3.35 -0.86
N ILE A 152 28.52 -3.92 -1.28
CA ILE A 152 28.24 -4.32 -2.66
C ILE A 152 27.05 -3.50 -3.13
N PHE A 153 27.24 -2.71 -4.18
CA PHE A 153 26.17 -1.92 -4.76
C PHE A 153 26.27 -1.85 -6.29
N GLY A 154 25.13 -1.76 -6.96
CA GLY A 154 25.07 -1.71 -8.41
C GLY A 154 23.75 -2.20 -8.98
N SER A 155 23.70 -2.29 -10.31
CA SER A 155 22.56 -2.81 -11.04
C SER A 155 23.02 -3.93 -11.98
N ILE A 156 22.34 -5.07 -11.95
CA ILE A 156 22.64 -6.24 -12.78
C ILE A 156 21.49 -6.44 -13.78
N PRO A 157 21.72 -6.33 -15.10
CA PRO A 157 20.72 -6.69 -16.09
C PRO A 157 20.53 -8.21 -16.08
N VAL A 158 19.29 -8.67 -15.90
CA VAL A 158 18.91 -10.07 -15.96
C VAL A 158 17.79 -10.30 -16.97
N ASN A 159 17.80 -11.49 -17.54
CA ASN A 159 16.75 -11.95 -18.45
C ASN A 159 15.42 -12.07 -17.67
N HIS A 160 14.29 -11.81 -18.35
CA HIS A 160 12.94 -12.06 -17.83
C HIS A 160 12.62 -13.57 -17.85
N VAL A 161 13.35 -14.33 -17.04
CA VAL A 161 13.19 -15.76 -16.80
C VAL A 161 13.55 -16.05 -15.35
N ASN A 162 13.22 -17.25 -14.89
CA ASN A 162 13.54 -17.63 -13.52
C ASN A 162 15.06 -17.75 -13.37
N GLY A 163 15.59 -17.29 -12.25
CA GLY A 163 17.03 -17.29 -12.01
C GLY A 163 17.42 -17.19 -10.55
N ASP A 164 18.72 -17.22 -10.32
CA ASP A 164 19.37 -17.27 -9.02
C ASP A 164 20.59 -16.35 -9.02
N PHE A 165 20.42 -15.15 -8.48
CA PHE A 165 21.54 -14.28 -8.14
C PHE A 165 22.09 -14.69 -6.79
N HIS A 166 23.34 -15.12 -6.74
CA HIS A 166 23.92 -15.62 -5.50
C HIS A 166 25.32 -15.11 -5.25
N ILE A 167 25.62 -14.98 -3.97
CA ILE A 167 26.86 -14.50 -3.40
C ILE A 167 27.42 -15.64 -2.56
N THR A 168 28.51 -16.23 -3.01
CA THR A 168 29.19 -17.34 -2.32
C THR A 168 30.62 -16.93 -1.99
N ALA A 169 31.26 -17.68 -1.08
CA ALA A 169 32.68 -17.53 -0.85
C ALA A 169 33.49 -18.23 -1.96
N LYS A 170 34.68 -17.70 -2.28
CA LYS A 170 35.60 -18.34 -3.22
C LYS A 170 36.00 -19.74 -2.74
N GLY A 171 35.95 -20.72 -3.65
CA GLY A 171 36.12 -22.13 -3.34
C GLY A 171 34.84 -22.85 -2.87
N TYR A 172 33.74 -22.13 -2.67
CA TYR A 172 32.42 -22.70 -2.36
C TYR A 172 31.44 -22.43 -3.53
N GLY A 173 30.84 -23.51 -4.03
CA GLY A 173 29.96 -23.48 -5.20
C GLY A 173 30.71 -23.49 -6.54
N TYR A 174 31.73 -22.64 -6.69
CA TYR A 174 32.58 -22.60 -7.88
C TYR A 174 34.03 -22.93 -7.53
N GLN A 175 34.70 -23.61 -8.45
CA GLN A 175 36.14 -23.81 -8.36
C GLN A 175 36.85 -22.47 -8.57
N ASP A 176 37.64 -22.08 -7.58
CA ASP A 176 38.56 -20.94 -7.64
C ASP A 176 39.94 -21.43 -7.18
N ARG A 177 41.01 -20.73 -7.59
CA ARG A 177 42.38 -20.99 -7.13
C ARG A 177 42.52 -20.72 -5.63
N ASN A 178 41.76 -19.77 -5.12
CA ASN A 178 41.76 -19.41 -3.71
C ASN A 178 40.56 -20.05 -3.01
N HIS A 179 40.83 -20.95 -2.06
CA HIS A 179 39.80 -21.56 -1.21
C HIS A 179 39.81 -20.85 0.14
N VAL A 180 38.69 -20.22 0.50
CA VAL A 180 38.53 -19.51 1.77
C VAL A 180 38.42 -20.52 2.92
N ASP A 181 39.07 -20.27 4.06
CA ASP A 181 38.98 -21.19 5.20
C ASP A 181 37.59 -21.12 5.85
N LEU A 182 37.12 -22.25 6.38
CA LEU A 182 35.79 -22.37 7.00
C LEU A 182 35.61 -21.38 8.16
N GLN A 183 36.66 -21.09 8.94
CA GLN A 183 36.59 -20.19 10.09
C GLN A 183 36.44 -18.72 9.68
N SER A 184 36.85 -18.37 8.46
CA SER A 184 36.70 -17.01 7.92
C SER A 184 35.35 -16.73 7.28
N LEU A 185 34.49 -17.74 7.13
CA LEU A 185 33.17 -17.56 6.54
C LEU A 185 32.23 -16.88 7.54
N ASN A 186 31.66 -15.75 7.13
CA ASN A 186 30.57 -15.09 7.83
C ASN A 186 29.63 -14.42 6.82
N PHE A 187 28.41 -14.95 6.72
CA PHE A 187 27.37 -14.45 5.81
C PHE A 187 26.34 -13.55 6.51
N SER A 188 26.69 -13.00 7.68
CA SER A 188 25.91 -11.91 8.27
C SER A 188 25.89 -10.73 7.31
N HIS A 189 24.71 -10.19 7.05
CA HIS A 189 24.56 -9.17 6.03
C HIS A 189 23.39 -8.24 6.32
N VAL A 190 23.45 -7.08 5.67
CA VAL A 190 22.51 -5.97 5.80
C VAL A 190 22.17 -5.49 4.40
N ILE A 191 20.89 -5.43 4.06
CA ILE A 191 20.37 -5.05 2.75
C ILE A 191 19.74 -3.67 2.87
N ALA A 192 20.42 -2.66 2.33
CA ALA A 192 19.92 -1.29 2.30
C ALA A 192 18.84 -1.14 1.23
N GLU A 193 19.13 -1.61 0.02
CA GLU A 193 18.21 -1.61 -1.10
C GLU A 193 18.27 -2.94 -1.85
N PHE A 194 17.11 -3.48 -2.18
CA PHE A 194 16.98 -4.55 -3.16
C PHE A 194 15.69 -4.37 -3.96
N SER A 195 15.83 -4.01 -5.24
CA SER A 195 14.71 -3.66 -6.11
C SER A 195 14.86 -4.21 -7.53
N TYR A 196 13.75 -4.25 -8.26
CA TYR A 196 13.71 -4.73 -9.64
C TYR A 196 13.25 -3.61 -10.58
N GLY A 197 13.99 -3.37 -11.66
CA GLY A 197 13.69 -2.39 -12.68
C GLY A 197 13.89 -0.95 -12.22
N GLU A 198 13.06 -0.05 -12.72
CA GLU A 198 13.14 1.38 -12.38
C GLU A 198 12.55 1.69 -11.01
N PHE A 199 13.18 2.64 -10.32
CA PHE A 199 12.73 3.11 -9.01
C PHE A 199 11.43 3.91 -9.12
N PHE A 200 10.56 3.73 -8.14
CA PHE A 200 9.35 4.53 -7.97
C PHE A 200 9.17 4.94 -6.50
N PRO A 201 8.87 6.22 -6.20
CA PRO A 201 8.85 6.73 -4.82
C PRO A 201 7.89 6.03 -3.85
N PHE A 202 6.83 5.38 -4.34
CA PHE A 202 5.85 4.67 -3.50
C PHE A 202 6.10 3.16 -3.45
N MET A 203 7.20 2.68 -4.04
CA MET A 203 7.60 1.28 -3.95
C MET A 203 8.13 1.00 -2.54
N ASN A 204 7.59 -0.02 -1.88
CA ASN A 204 8.08 -0.51 -0.59
C ASN A 204 8.53 -1.96 -0.78
N ASN A 205 9.84 -2.16 -0.94
CA ASN A 205 10.35 -3.51 -1.12
C ASN A 205 10.49 -4.22 0.24
N PRO A 206 10.15 -5.52 0.31
CA PRO A 206 10.27 -6.31 1.54
C PRO A 206 11.69 -6.40 2.10
N LEU A 207 12.73 -6.42 1.25
CA LEU A 207 14.13 -6.57 1.69
C LEU A 207 14.80 -5.23 2.02
N ASP A 208 14.22 -4.09 1.66
CA ASP A 208 14.80 -2.79 1.94
C ASP A 208 14.89 -2.56 3.45
N PHE A 209 16.05 -2.12 3.92
CA PHE A 209 16.38 -1.87 5.32
C PHE A 209 16.25 -3.11 6.23
N THR A 210 16.66 -4.28 5.74
CA THR A 210 16.65 -5.53 6.52
C THR A 210 18.05 -6.04 6.79
N GLY A 211 18.23 -6.81 7.87
CA GLY A 211 19.50 -7.43 8.20
C GLY A 211 19.34 -8.81 8.82
N ARG A 212 20.32 -9.68 8.58
CA ARG A 212 20.41 -11.01 9.18
C ARG A 212 21.81 -11.23 9.73
N ILE A 213 21.86 -11.67 10.98
CA ILE A 213 23.14 -11.93 11.67
C ILE A 213 23.19 -13.41 12.03
N THR A 214 24.36 -14.02 11.90
CA THR A 214 24.58 -15.40 12.30
C THR A 214 25.95 -15.57 12.94
N ASN A 215 26.03 -16.53 13.86
CA ASN A 215 27.29 -16.99 14.42
C ASN A 215 27.82 -18.24 13.69
N ASP A 216 27.00 -18.85 12.83
CA ASP A 216 27.36 -20.08 12.11
C ASP A 216 28.07 -19.77 10.80
N HIS A 217 29.26 -20.35 10.62
CA HIS A 217 30.10 -20.15 9.45
C HIS A 217 29.52 -20.75 8.15
N LEU A 218 28.72 -21.82 8.26
CA LEU A 218 28.13 -22.55 7.14
C LEU A 218 26.64 -22.20 6.93
N GLN A 219 26.29 -20.95 7.19
CA GLN A 219 24.94 -20.45 7.00
C GLN A 219 24.65 -20.16 5.52
N SER A 220 23.46 -20.55 5.08
CA SER A 220 22.90 -20.19 3.77
C SER A 220 21.59 -19.44 3.95
N TYR A 221 21.52 -18.24 3.36
CA TYR A 221 20.33 -17.41 3.29
C TYR A 221 19.73 -17.52 1.90
N LYS A 222 18.47 -17.94 1.81
CA LYS A 222 17.74 -18.06 0.54
C LYS A 222 16.51 -17.17 0.57
N TYR A 223 16.50 -16.19 -0.32
CA TYR A 223 15.42 -15.25 -0.54
C TYR A 223 14.71 -15.65 -1.84
N TYR A 224 13.49 -16.13 -1.72
CA TYR A 224 12.63 -16.41 -2.86
C TYR A 224 11.77 -15.18 -3.13
N THR A 225 11.96 -14.57 -4.29
CA THR A 225 11.28 -13.36 -4.70
C THR A 225 10.36 -13.67 -5.88
N LYS A 226 9.09 -13.28 -5.74
CA LYS A 226 8.07 -13.43 -6.78
C LYS A 226 7.76 -12.06 -7.35
N ILE A 227 8.24 -11.80 -8.56
CA ILE A 227 8.19 -10.48 -9.19
C ILE A 227 6.87 -10.33 -9.95
N VAL A 228 6.19 -9.22 -9.70
CA VAL A 228 4.92 -8.84 -10.30
C VAL A 228 5.08 -7.47 -10.99
N PRO A 229 5.01 -7.42 -12.33
CA PRO A 229 4.96 -6.17 -13.07
C PRO A 229 3.79 -5.31 -12.59
N THR A 230 4.05 -4.05 -12.27
CA THR A 230 3.04 -3.09 -11.80
C THR A 230 3.03 -1.84 -12.66
N HIS A 231 1.87 -1.52 -13.24
CA HIS A 231 1.65 -0.28 -13.94
C HIS A 231 0.94 0.73 -13.03
N TYR A 232 1.59 1.85 -12.77
CA TYR A 232 1.03 2.96 -12.01
C TYR A 232 0.53 4.05 -12.93
N GLU A 233 -0.75 4.41 -12.79
CA GLU A 233 -1.38 5.51 -13.51
C GLU A 233 -2.00 6.49 -12.49
N LYS A 234 -1.32 7.64 -12.30
CA LYS A 234 -1.76 8.66 -11.33
C LYS A 234 -1.52 10.07 -11.87
N LEU A 235 -2.57 10.90 -11.89
CA LEU A 235 -2.48 12.32 -12.29
C LEU A 235 -1.81 12.55 -13.66
N GLY A 236 -1.95 11.60 -14.60
CA GLY A 236 -1.33 11.65 -15.93
C GLY A 236 0.14 11.21 -15.98
N LEU A 237 0.71 10.77 -14.86
CA LEU A 237 1.97 10.05 -14.82
C LEU A 237 1.69 8.55 -14.96
N GLU A 238 2.27 7.95 -15.99
CA GLU A 238 2.25 6.50 -16.24
C GLU A 238 3.68 5.96 -16.07
N VAL A 239 3.89 5.01 -15.17
CA VAL A 239 5.19 4.37 -14.93
C VAL A 239 4.99 2.87 -14.80
N ASP A 240 5.77 2.10 -15.57
CA ASP A 240 5.89 0.65 -15.39
C ASP A 240 7.00 0.37 -14.37
N THR A 241 6.67 -0.40 -13.35
CA THR A 241 7.52 -0.71 -12.19
C THR A 241 7.40 -2.19 -11.88
N HIS A 242 8.25 -2.71 -10.98
CA HIS A 242 8.14 -4.09 -10.52
C HIS A 242 8.02 -4.11 -9.00
N GLN A 243 7.05 -4.85 -8.50
CA GLN A 243 6.94 -5.16 -7.08
C GLN A 243 7.25 -6.63 -6.90
N TYR A 244 7.62 -7.04 -5.68
CA TYR A 244 7.82 -8.46 -5.42
C TYR A 244 7.35 -8.87 -4.03
N ALA A 245 6.91 -10.13 -3.93
CA ALA A 245 6.67 -10.79 -2.66
C ALA A 245 7.91 -11.59 -2.27
N LEU A 246 8.18 -11.68 -0.96
CA LEU A 246 9.36 -12.33 -0.42
C LEU A 246 8.98 -13.58 0.40
N THR A 247 9.78 -14.62 0.29
CA THR A 247 9.78 -15.76 1.22
C THR A 247 11.22 -16.08 1.59
N GLU A 248 11.51 -16.21 2.88
CA GLU A 248 12.86 -16.44 3.37
C GLU A 248 13.05 -17.88 3.85
N GLN A 249 14.24 -18.43 3.60
CA GLN A 249 14.65 -19.71 4.13
C GLN A 249 16.10 -19.63 4.61
N HIS A 250 16.33 -20.03 5.85
CA HIS A 250 17.65 -20.04 6.47
C HIS A 250 18.06 -21.49 6.73
N VAL A 251 19.21 -21.89 6.20
CA VAL A 251 19.71 -23.26 6.35
C VAL A 251 21.15 -23.21 6.83
N THR A 252 21.40 -23.82 7.98
CA THR A 252 22.76 -24.09 8.45
C THR A 252 23.18 -25.46 7.95
N TYR A 253 24.19 -25.51 7.09
CA TYR A 253 24.70 -26.77 6.56
C TYR A 253 25.76 -27.37 7.48
N LYS A 254 25.84 -28.69 7.52
CA LYS A 254 27.04 -29.37 8.00
C LYS A 254 28.11 -29.36 6.90
N ALA A 255 29.36 -29.57 7.29
CA ALA A 255 30.48 -29.58 6.35
C ALA A 255 30.21 -30.55 5.19
N ARG A 256 30.28 -30.05 3.95
CA ARG A 256 30.04 -30.76 2.67
C ARG A 256 28.58 -31.10 2.33
N GLU A 257 27.59 -30.68 3.11
CA GLU A 257 26.16 -30.93 2.81
C GLU A 257 25.48 -29.79 2.03
N GLY A 258 26.17 -28.68 1.79
CA GLY A 258 25.63 -27.56 1.01
C GLY A 258 26.66 -26.46 0.77
N ILE A 259 26.24 -25.47 -0.01
CA ILE A 259 27.05 -24.29 -0.34
C ILE A 259 26.57 -23.15 0.56
N PRO A 260 27.42 -22.65 1.48
CA PRO A 260 27.07 -21.48 2.28
C PRO A 260 27.13 -20.22 1.41
N GLY A 261 26.27 -19.25 1.69
CA GLY A 261 26.08 -18.11 0.81
C GLY A 261 24.75 -17.44 0.96
N ILE A 262 24.57 -16.36 0.20
CA ILE A 262 23.34 -15.59 0.10
C ILE A 262 22.78 -15.80 -1.30
N PHE A 263 21.54 -16.23 -1.41
CA PHE A 263 20.90 -16.62 -2.66
C PHE A 263 19.60 -15.85 -2.83
N PHE A 264 19.46 -15.12 -3.92
CA PHE A 264 18.28 -14.40 -4.34
C PHE A 264 17.69 -15.13 -5.55
N LYS A 265 16.75 -16.02 -5.27
CA LYS A 265 16.01 -16.77 -6.28
C LYS A 265 14.83 -15.92 -6.72
N TYR A 266 14.74 -15.62 -8.00
CA TYR A 266 13.69 -14.79 -8.57
C TYR A 266 12.89 -15.54 -9.62
N ASP A 267 11.59 -15.26 -9.64
CA ASP A 267 10.61 -15.87 -10.52
C ASP A 267 9.57 -14.81 -10.88
N PHE A 268 9.16 -14.79 -12.14
CA PHE A 268 8.23 -13.80 -12.67
C PHE A 268 6.81 -14.35 -12.70
N GLU A 269 5.89 -13.66 -12.05
CA GLU A 269 4.49 -14.05 -12.03
C GLU A 269 3.81 -13.64 -13.33
N PRO A 270 2.94 -14.49 -13.92
CA PRO A 270 2.27 -14.23 -15.20
C PRO A 270 1.11 -13.22 -15.10
N ILE A 271 1.09 -12.40 -14.03
CA ILE A 271 0.06 -11.42 -13.75
C ILE A 271 0.67 -10.03 -13.64
N LYS A 272 -0.06 -9.02 -14.11
CA LYS A 272 0.29 -7.61 -14.01
C LYS A 272 -0.69 -6.90 -13.09
N LEU A 273 -0.17 -6.13 -12.13
CA LEU A 273 -0.95 -5.28 -11.25
C LEU A 273 -1.09 -3.89 -11.90
N ILE A 274 -2.31 -3.39 -11.99
CA ILE A 274 -2.58 -2.04 -12.50
C ILE A 274 -3.17 -1.24 -11.35
N ILE A 275 -2.50 -0.16 -10.98
CA ILE A 275 -2.91 0.77 -9.94
C ILE A 275 -3.32 2.07 -10.61
N LYS A 276 -4.63 2.35 -10.64
CA LYS A 276 -5.18 3.55 -11.28
C LYS A 276 -5.90 4.42 -10.26
N GLU A 277 -5.64 5.72 -10.27
CA GLU A 277 -6.50 6.68 -9.56
C GLU A 277 -7.77 6.92 -10.39
N GLN A 278 -8.89 6.32 -9.98
CA GLN A 278 -10.18 6.56 -10.62
C GLN A 278 -10.95 7.66 -9.88
N ARG A 279 -11.64 8.49 -10.67
CA ARG A 279 -12.56 9.51 -10.16
C ARG A 279 -13.95 9.25 -10.67
N MET A 280 -14.93 9.46 -9.79
CA MET A 280 -16.32 9.32 -10.16
C MET A 280 -16.69 10.36 -11.23
N SER A 281 -17.43 9.93 -12.25
CA SER A 281 -17.97 10.88 -13.21
C SER A 281 -18.97 11.83 -12.55
N PHE A 282 -19.12 13.04 -13.08
CA PHE A 282 -20.09 14.01 -12.55
C PHE A 282 -21.53 13.48 -12.54
N ILE A 283 -21.91 12.72 -13.57
CA ILE A 283 -23.25 12.12 -13.67
C ILE A 283 -23.45 11.08 -12.57
N GLN A 284 -22.45 10.23 -12.34
CA GLN A 284 -22.48 9.22 -11.28
C GLN A 284 -22.56 9.85 -9.90
N PHE A 285 -21.86 10.97 -9.67
CA PHE A 285 -21.94 11.75 -8.44
C PHE A 285 -23.34 12.32 -8.19
N VAL A 286 -23.95 12.97 -9.19
CA VAL A 286 -25.31 13.51 -9.07
C VAL A 286 -26.34 12.41 -8.84
N ALA A 287 -26.22 11.28 -9.54
CA ALA A 287 -27.08 10.12 -9.33
C ALA A 287 -26.96 9.59 -7.89
N ARG A 288 -25.74 9.52 -7.34
CA ARG A 288 -25.50 9.08 -5.96
C ARG A 288 -26.09 10.04 -4.92
N ILE A 289 -26.01 11.35 -5.14
CA ILE A 289 -26.70 12.33 -4.27
C ILE A 289 -28.21 12.09 -4.29
N GLY A 290 -28.79 11.87 -5.49
CA GLY A 290 -30.21 11.59 -5.64
C GLY A 290 -30.66 10.35 -4.86
N THR A 291 -29.90 9.25 -4.94
CA THR A 291 -30.23 8.02 -4.20
C THR A 291 -30.09 8.19 -2.70
N ILE A 292 -29.10 8.94 -2.23
CA ILE A 292 -28.89 9.23 -0.80
C ILE A 292 -30.03 10.07 -0.24
N LEU A 293 -30.43 11.15 -0.93
CA LEU A 293 -31.53 12.00 -0.47
C LEU A 293 -32.85 11.22 -0.41
N ALA A 294 -33.12 10.37 -1.41
CA ALA A 294 -34.28 9.48 -1.40
C ALA A 294 -34.23 8.47 -0.23
N GLY A 295 -33.06 7.86 0.02
CA GLY A 295 -32.85 6.94 1.13
C GLY A 295 -33.07 7.58 2.50
N ILE A 296 -32.53 8.78 2.73
CA ILE A 296 -32.68 9.52 3.97
C ILE A 296 -34.15 9.85 4.26
N MET A 297 -34.89 10.29 3.23
CA MET A 297 -36.32 10.60 3.38
C MET A 297 -37.14 9.36 3.78
N ILE A 298 -36.85 8.21 3.18
CA ILE A 298 -37.51 6.95 3.51
C ILE A 298 -37.18 6.53 4.94
N VAL A 299 -35.89 6.51 5.30
CA VAL A 299 -35.44 6.10 6.64
C VAL A 299 -35.99 7.02 7.72
N ALA A 300 -35.98 8.34 7.52
CA ALA A 300 -36.57 9.30 8.44
C ALA A 300 -38.07 9.04 8.66
N GLY A 301 -38.81 8.71 7.59
CA GLY A 301 -40.23 8.36 7.68
C GLY A 301 -40.48 7.08 8.48
N TYR A 302 -39.67 6.03 8.28
CA TYR A 302 -39.77 4.81 9.08
C TYR A 302 -39.36 5.03 10.54
N PHE A 303 -38.31 5.81 10.78
CA PHE A 303 -37.85 6.16 12.12
C PHE A 303 -38.93 6.92 12.89
N TYR A 304 -39.59 7.89 12.24
CA TYR A 304 -40.71 8.62 12.84
C TYR A 304 -41.86 7.68 13.23
N ARG A 305 -42.26 6.76 12.34
CA ARG A 305 -43.32 5.76 12.62
C ARG A 305 -42.93 4.79 13.73
N LEU A 306 -41.66 4.38 13.78
CA LEU A 306 -41.15 3.49 14.82
C LEU A 306 -41.13 4.20 16.17
N TYR A 307 -40.67 5.45 16.21
CA TYR A 307 -40.66 6.29 17.40
C TYR A 307 -42.07 6.47 17.97
N ASP A 308 -43.06 6.76 17.12
CA ASP A 308 -44.45 6.91 17.52
C ASP A 308 -45.07 5.59 18.06
N ARG A 309 -44.78 4.46 17.41
CA ARG A 309 -45.18 3.12 17.91
C ARG A 309 -44.55 2.79 19.25
N LEU A 310 -43.26 3.03 19.43
CA LEU A 310 -42.54 2.76 20.69
C LEU A 310 -43.10 3.60 21.84
N LEU A 311 -43.36 4.88 21.60
CA LEU A 311 -44.02 5.75 22.58
C LEU A 311 -45.42 5.27 22.95
N THR A 312 -46.19 4.81 21.95
CA THR A 312 -47.54 4.28 22.17
C THR A 312 -47.52 3.00 23.03
N ILE A 313 -46.52 2.14 22.85
CA ILE A 313 -46.34 0.90 23.61
C ILE A 313 -45.86 1.19 25.04
N LEU A 314 -44.91 2.10 25.23
CA LEU A 314 -44.28 2.38 26.53
C LEU A 314 -45.10 3.31 27.44
N PHE A 315 -45.72 4.36 26.88
CA PHE A 315 -46.41 5.40 27.65
C PHE A 315 -47.95 5.40 27.45
N GLY A 316 -48.46 4.49 26.62
CA GLY A 316 -49.88 4.33 26.33
C GLY A 316 -50.45 5.40 25.39
N LYS A 317 -51.59 5.09 24.74
CA LYS A 317 -52.24 5.94 23.73
C LYS A 317 -52.49 7.40 24.15
N ARG A 318 -52.63 7.68 25.45
CA ARG A 318 -52.91 9.03 25.97
C ARG A 318 -51.70 9.97 25.95
N TYR A 319 -50.47 9.45 25.96
CA TYR A 319 -49.24 10.26 25.89
C TYR A 319 -48.76 10.49 24.46
N ALA A 320 -48.99 9.53 23.56
CA ALA A 320 -48.69 9.68 22.13
C ALA A 320 -49.54 10.80 21.49
N SER A 321 -50.84 10.88 21.83
CA SER A 321 -51.77 11.88 21.30
C SER A 321 -51.77 13.24 22.02
N LYS A 322 -50.85 13.47 22.97
CA LYS A 322 -50.82 14.71 23.79
C LYS A 322 -50.20 15.90 23.06
N ASP A 323 -49.34 15.64 22.07
CA ASP A 323 -48.69 16.66 21.23
C ASP A 323 -49.38 16.87 19.87
N ASP A 324 -50.41 16.08 19.54
CA ASP A 324 -51.29 16.32 18.40
C ASP A 324 -52.44 17.22 18.85
N GLU A 325 -52.33 18.54 18.63
CA GLU A 325 -53.45 19.44 18.86
C GLU A 325 -54.62 19.06 17.94
N LYS A 326 -55.74 18.63 18.55
CA LYS A 326 -57.00 18.36 17.84
C LYS A 326 -57.39 19.61 17.06
N LYS A 327 -57.74 19.43 15.78
CA LYS A 327 -58.57 20.38 15.01
C LYS A 327 -59.78 20.74 15.87
N GLN A 328 -59.78 21.91 16.53
CA GLN A 328 -61.00 22.40 17.15
C GLN A 328 -61.97 22.80 16.04
N GLY A 329 -63.06 22.03 15.95
CA GLY A 329 -64.34 22.43 15.36
C GLY A 329 -64.27 23.03 13.96
N GLY A 330 -64.23 22.18 12.94
CA GLY A 330 -64.69 22.61 11.62
C GLY A 330 -66.18 22.95 11.70
N ILE A 331 -66.59 24.06 11.07
CA ILE A 331 -67.97 24.57 10.96
C ILE A 331 -69.02 23.53 10.48
N LEU A 332 -68.57 22.37 10.01
CA LEU A 332 -69.42 21.28 9.54
C LEU A 332 -69.85 20.29 10.65
N ASP A 333 -69.20 20.27 11.80
CA ASP A 333 -69.58 19.38 12.93
C ASP A 333 -70.72 19.95 13.79
N SER A 334 -71.15 21.20 13.56
CA SER A 334 -72.18 21.86 14.38
C SER A 334 -73.57 21.93 13.72
N LYS A 335 -73.82 21.16 12.66
CA LYS A 335 -75.15 21.08 12.03
C LYS A 335 -75.53 19.65 11.65
N GLN A 336 -75.84 18.85 12.66
CA GLN A 336 -76.83 17.78 12.52
C GLN A 336 -77.79 17.89 13.70
N TYR A 337 -79.01 18.32 13.38
CA TYR A 337 -80.18 18.29 14.25
C TYR A 337 -80.70 16.85 14.36
#